data_AF-A0A842WDE9-F1
#
_entry.id   AF-A0A842WDE9-F1
#
_cell.length_a   1.000
_cell.length_b   1.000
_cell.length_c   1.000
_cell.angle_alpha   90.00
_cell.angle_beta   90.00
_cell.angle_gamma   90.00
#
_symmetry.space_group_name_H-M   'P 1'
#
loop_
_entity.id
_entity.type
_entity.pdbx_description
1 polymer ?
#
loop_
_entity_poly.entity_id
_entity_poly.type
_entity_poly.pdbx_seq_one_letter_code
_entity_poly.pdbx_strand_id
1 'polypeptide(L)'
;MHKVTLTHIGAVSLGRLLAVWTFVIGLISLAVYTVVMMLMAILGLASGGDVVTTLIGLVVGFGMGIAGLVVSAIVMFIFGFISAVVYNIILGVGGGIDVDFRERPV
;
A
#
# COMPACT_ATOMS: atom_id res chain seq x y z
N MET A 1 5.68 35.17 16.97
CA MET A 1 5.32 34.47 15.72
C MET A 1 6.09 33.16 15.65
N HIS A 2 5.51 32.06 16.12
CA HIS A 2 6.14 30.75 16.03
C HIS A 2 5.61 30.02 14.81
N LYS A 3 6.54 29.61 13.95
CA LYS A 3 6.30 28.96 12.67
C LYS A 3 5.89 27.52 12.96
N VAL A 4 4.59 27.22 12.87
CA VAL A 4 4.04 25.87 12.96
C VAL A 4 4.50 25.10 11.73
N THR A 5 5.66 24.46 11.85
CA THR A 5 6.29 23.68 10.76
C THR A 5 6.22 22.17 11.03
N LEU A 6 5.62 21.78 12.16
CA LEU A 6 5.69 20.41 12.70
C LEU A 6 4.57 19.46 12.21
N THR A 7 3.45 19.97 11.67
CA THR A 7 2.31 19.12 11.24
C THR A 7 2.40 18.68 9.77
N HIS A 8 2.97 19.48 8.87
CA HIS A 8 3.06 19.13 7.45
C HIS A 8 4.00 17.93 7.17
N ILE A 9 5.01 17.71 8.01
CA ILE A 9 5.95 16.58 7.86
C ILE A 9 5.27 15.25 8.28
N GLY A 10 4.35 15.29 9.25
CA GLY A 10 3.68 14.11 9.79
C GLY A 10 2.81 13.38 8.76
N ALA A 11 1.98 14.10 8.01
CA ALA A 11 1.06 13.51 7.02
C ALA A 11 1.80 12.89 5.82
N VAL A 12 2.87 13.53 5.34
CA VAL A 12 3.73 13.00 4.28
C VAL A 12 4.50 11.76 4.76
N SER A 13 4.89 11.72 6.04
CA SER A 13 5.56 10.54 6.63
C SER A 13 4.63 9.33 6.77
N LEU A 14 3.36 9.54 7.14
CA LEU A 14 2.36 8.48 7.27
C LEU A 14 2.01 7.83 5.93
N GLY A 15 1.86 8.62 4.87
CA GLY A 15 1.63 8.09 3.51
C GLY A 15 2.77 7.22 3.01
N ARG A 16 4.03 7.60 3.30
CA ARG A 16 5.22 6.77 2.98
C ARG A 16 5.27 5.49 3.80
N LEU A 17 4.93 5.56 5.09
CA LEU A 17 4.88 4.40 5.97
C LEU A 17 3.81 3.39 5.53
N LEU A 18 2.62 3.87 5.14
CA LEU A 18 1.55 3.03 4.60
C LEU A 18 1.94 2.38 3.27
N ALA A 19 2.60 3.12 2.37
CA ALA A 19 3.13 2.56 1.12
C ALA A 19 4.18 1.46 1.38
N VAL A 20 5.04 1.62 2.39
CA VAL A 20 6.03 0.61 2.78
C VAL A 20 5.35 -0.64 3.35
N TRP A 21 4.40 -0.48 4.29
CA TRP A 21 3.70 -1.62 4.87
C TRP A 21 2.89 -2.41 3.86
N THR A 22 2.27 -1.73 2.91
CA THR A 22 1.46 -2.36 1.87
C THR A 22 2.32 -3.04 0.82
N PHE A 23 3.50 -2.50 0.53
CA PHE A 23 4.52 -3.18 -0.24
C PHE A 23 5.00 -4.47 0.44
N VAL A 24 5.24 -4.45 1.76
CA VAL A 24 5.61 -5.65 2.52
C VAL A 24 4.50 -6.70 2.49
N ILE A 25 3.24 -6.32 2.73
CA ILE A 25 2.09 -7.24 2.63
C ILE A 25 1.93 -7.76 1.19
N GLY A 26 2.18 -6.93 0.19
CA GLY A 26 2.19 -7.31 -1.22
C GLY A 26 3.24 -8.37 -1.53
N LEU A 27 4.47 -8.23 -1.02
CA LEU A 27 5.53 -9.24 -1.16
C LEU A 27 5.16 -10.56 -0.51
N ILE A 28 4.58 -10.52 0.70
CA ILE A 28 4.10 -11.73 1.39
C ILE A 28 2.99 -12.40 0.57
N SER A 29 2.04 -11.62 0.06
CA SER A 29 0.92 -12.11 -0.73
C SER A 29 1.38 -12.73 -2.05
N LEU A 30 2.38 -12.12 -2.71
CA LEU A 30 2.99 -12.67 -3.92
C LEU A 30 3.71 -13.99 -3.63
N ALA A 31 4.49 -14.07 -2.55
CA ALA A 31 5.15 -15.30 -2.16
C ALA A 31 4.15 -16.44 -1.93
N VAL A 32 3.06 -16.17 -1.18
CA VAL A 32 1.98 -17.15 -0.96
C VAL A 32 1.31 -17.54 -2.28
N TYR A 33 0.97 -16.56 -3.12
CA TYR A 33 0.35 -16.82 -4.42
C TYR A 33 1.21 -17.72 -5.32
N THR A 34 2.52 -17.46 -5.36
CA THR A 34 3.45 -18.26 -6.17
C THR A 34 3.58 -19.69 -5.68
N VAL A 35 3.59 -19.91 -4.36
CA VAL A 35 3.57 -21.28 -3.79
C VAL A 35 2.28 -22.00 -4.16
N VAL A 36 1.12 -21.35 -4.04
CA VAL A 36 -0.18 -21.95 -4.41
C VAL A 36 -0.23 -22.30 -5.90
N MET A 37 0.21 -21.39 -6.78
CA MET A 37 0.23 -21.62 -8.23
C MET A 37 1.17 -22.77 -8.61
N MET A 38 2.32 -22.91 -7.96
CA MET A 38 3.21 -24.05 -8.16
C MET A 38 2.55 -25.38 -7.75
N LEU A 39 1.86 -25.42 -6.60
CA LEU A 39 1.14 -26.62 -6.16
C LEU A 39 0.02 -27.00 -7.13
N MET A 40 -0.74 -26.01 -7.63
CA MET A 40 -1.79 -26.23 -8.62
C MET A 40 -1.24 -26.71 -9.96
N ALA A 41 -0.08 -26.19 -10.39
CA ALA A 41 0.58 -26.67 -11.59
C ALA A 41 1.06 -28.12 -11.47
N ILE A 42 1.63 -28.50 -10.32
CA ILE A 42 2.02 -29.90 -10.03
C ILE A 42 0.80 -30.82 -10.07
N LEU A 43 -0.31 -30.42 -9.46
CA LEU A 43 -1.58 -31.16 -9.50
C LEU A 43 -2.13 -31.29 -10.93
N GLY A 44 -2.11 -30.20 -11.72
CA GLY A 44 -2.58 -30.20 -13.10
C GLY A 44 -1.78 -31.16 -13.99
N LEU A 45 -0.45 -31.20 -13.82
CA LEU A 45 0.42 -32.15 -14.51
C LEU A 45 0.15 -33.60 -14.08
N ALA A 46 -0.04 -33.83 -12.78
CA ALA A 46 -0.36 -35.16 -12.25
C ALA A 46 -1.72 -35.68 -12.74
N SER A 47 -2.67 -34.79 -13.04
CA SER A 47 -3.97 -35.16 -13.63
C SER A 47 -3.96 -35.41 -15.15
N GLY A 48 -2.78 -35.43 -15.78
CA GLY A 48 -2.63 -35.63 -17.23
C GLY A 48 -2.75 -34.35 -18.07
N GLY A 49 -2.57 -33.18 -17.45
CA GLY A 49 -2.56 -31.90 -18.15
C GLY A 49 -1.35 -31.73 -19.07
N ASP A 50 -1.55 -31.02 -20.17
CA ASP A 50 -0.48 -30.69 -21.11
C ASP A 50 0.57 -29.76 -20.47
N VAL A 51 1.82 -30.24 -20.47
CA VAL A 51 2.98 -29.56 -19.89
C VAL A 51 3.17 -28.16 -20.45
N VAL A 52 2.96 -27.99 -21.76
CA VAL A 52 3.18 -26.71 -22.45
C VAL A 52 2.17 -25.67 -21.95
N THR A 53 0.89 -26.06 -21.88
CA THR A 53 -0.18 -25.20 -21.39
C THR A 53 0.01 -24.83 -19.91
N THR A 54 0.44 -25.78 -19.07
CA THR A 54 0.73 -25.51 -17.66
C THR A 54 1.93 -24.56 -17.49
N LEU A 55 2.99 -24.70 -18.29
CA LEU A 55 4.14 -23.78 -18.25
C LEU A 55 3.76 -22.36 -18.65
N ILE A 56 2.95 -22.20 -19.71
CA ILE A 56 2.43 -20.89 -20.14
C ILE A 56 1.59 -20.26 -19.03
N GLY A 57 0.70 -21.03 -18.40
CA GLY A 57 -0.12 -20.57 -17.28
C GLY A 57 0.70 -20.10 -16.08
N LEU A 58 1.79 -20.81 -15.73
CA LEU A 58 2.72 -20.39 -14.69
C LEU A 58 3.40 -19.06 -15.05
N VAL A 59 3.98 -18.95 -16.26
CA VAL A 59 4.69 -17.73 -16.69
C VAL A 59 3.76 -16.51 -16.70
N VAL A 60 2.55 -16.66 -17.22
CA VAL A 60 1.54 -15.59 -17.22
C VAL A 60 1.12 -15.24 -15.80
N GLY A 61 0.89 -16.24 -14.93
CA GLY A 61 0.52 -16.04 -13.53
C GLY A 61 1.59 -15.30 -12.74
N PHE A 62 2.87 -15.65 -12.90
CA PHE A 62 3.99 -14.92 -12.29
C PHE A 62 4.09 -13.48 -12.82
N GLY A 63 3.96 -13.29 -14.14
CA GLY A 63 3.97 -11.97 -14.76
C GLY A 63 2.88 -11.06 -14.23
N MET A 64 1.65 -11.58 -14.12
CA MET A 64 0.51 -10.85 -13.55
C MET A 64 0.67 -10.58 -12.06
N GLY A 65 1.23 -11.51 -11.29
CA GLY A 65 1.51 -11.32 -9.86
C GLY A 65 2.49 -10.17 -9.59
N ILE A 66 3.59 -10.12 -10.34
CA ILE A 66 4.58 -9.04 -10.23
C ILE A 66 3.96 -7.70 -10.68
N ALA A 67 3.24 -7.68 -11.80
CA ALA A 67 2.55 -6.48 -12.28
C ALA A 67 1.54 -5.96 -11.24
N GLY A 68 0.76 -6.86 -10.62
CA GLY A 68 -0.19 -6.52 -9.56
C GLY A 68 0.47 -5.91 -8.32
N LEU A 69 1.66 -6.39 -7.94
CA LEU A 69 2.42 -5.83 -6.82
C LEU A 69 2.88 -4.39 -7.11
N VAL A 70 3.38 -4.13 -8.31
CA VAL A 70 3.77 -2.79 -8.73
C VAL A 70 2.56 -1.85 -8.79
N VAL A 71 1.45 -2.29 -9.39
CA VAL A 71 0.21 -1.50 -9.49
C VAL A 71 -0.35 -1.20 -8.11
N SER A 72 -0.42 -2.17 -7.20
CA SER A 72 -0.94 -1.96 -5.84
C SER A 72 -0.09 -0.98 -5.03
N ALA A 73 1.24 -1.02 -5.16
CA ALA A 73 2.13 -0.05 -4.52
C ALA A 73 1.87 1.39 -5.01
N ILE A 74 1.67 1.56 -6.33
CA ILE A 74 1.34 2.86 -6.93
C ILE A 74 -0.03 3.35 -6.42
N VAL A 75 -1.05 2.49 -6.42
CA VAL A 75 -2.40 2.83 -5.94
C VAL A 75 -2.36 3.27 -4.48
N MET A 76 -1.68 2.52 -3.61
CA MET A 76 -1.53 2.86 -2.19
C MET A 76 -0.80 4.17 -1.97
N PHE A 77 0.24 4.46 -2.77
CA PHE A 77 0.92 5.75 -2.73
C PHE A 77 -0.03 6.91 -3.10
N ILE A 78 -0.84 6.74 -4.14
CA ILE A 78 -1.83 7.74 -4.56
C ILE A 78 -2.89 7.94 -3.46
N PHE A 79 -3.43 6.86 -2.89
CA PHE A 79 -4.39 6.96 -1.78
C PHE A 79 -3.80 7.64 -0.57
N GLY A 80 -2.58 7.28 -0.16
CA GLY A 80 -1.87 7.94 0.94
C GLY A 80 -1.66 9.43 0.70
N PHE A 81 -1.33 9.83 -0.54
CA PHE A 81 -1.22 11.22 -0.93
C PHE A 81 -2.57 11.95 -0.87
N ILE A 82 -3.63 11.38 -1.44
CA ILE A 82 -4.98 11.96 -1.41
C ILE A 82 -5.47 12.14 0.02
N SER A 83 -5.33 11.11 0.87
CA SER A 83 -5.72 11.19 2.28
C SER A 83 -4.95 12.28 3.02
N ALA A 84 -3.65 12.46 2.75
CA ALA A 84 -2.86 13.55 3.34
C ALA A 84 -3.32 14.94 2.86
N VAL A 85 -3.65 15.09 1.58
CA VAL A 85 -4.21 16.34 1.03
C VAL A 85 -5.57 16.64 1.66
N VAL A 86 -6.48 15.67 1.70
CA VAL A 86 -7.81 15.82 2.32
C VAL A 86 -7.69 16.17 3.80
N TYR A 87 -6.81 15.52 4.55
CA TYR A 87 -6.57 15.84 5.95
C TYR A 87 -6.08 17.29 6.15
N ASN A 88 -5.14 17.75 5.32
CA ASN A 88 -4.67 19.13 5.35
C ASN A 88 -5.77 20.13 4.97
N ILE A 89 -6.64 19.80 4.02
CA ILE A 89 -7.79 20.64 3.66
C ILE A 89 -8.78 20.69 4.81
N ILE A 90 -9.12 19.56 5.45
CA ILE A 90 -10.04 19.52 6.58
C ILE A 90 -9.51 20.34 7.76
N LEU A 91 -8.21 20.22 8.08
CA LEU A 91 -7.59 21.06 9.12
C LEU A 91 -7.53 22.54 8.71
N GLY A 92 -7.33 22.84 7.42
CA GLY A 92 -7.32 24.20 6.90
C GLY A 92 -8.72 24.85 6.83
N VAL A 93 -9.78 24.05 6.62
CA VAL A 93 -11.18 24.50 6.52
C VAL A 93 -11.88 24.46 7.89
N GLY A 94 -11.44 23.60 8.82
CA GLY A 94 -11.98 23.47 10.17
C GLY A 94 -11.54 24.55 11.17
N GLY A 95 -10.66 25.47 10.78
CA GLY A 95 -10.00 26.38 11.72
C GLY A 95 -8.98 25.61 12.58
N GLY A 96 -7.89 26.22 13.02
CA GLY A 96 -8.03 27.34 13.94
C GLY A 96 -8.65 26.92 15.29
N ILE A 97 -8.88 25.63 15.55
CA ILE A 97 -9.06 25.13 16.91
C ILE A 97 -7.66 25.08 17.54
N ASP A 98 -7.09 26.28 17.74
CA ASP A 98 -6.17 26.53 18.85
C ASP A 98 -6.98 26.18 20.10
N VAL A 99 -6.85 24.94 20.55
CA VAL A 99 -7.17 24.57 21.93
C VAL A 99 -6.07 25.21 22.77
N ASP A 100 -6.11 26.52 22.90
CA ASP A 100 -5.23 27.27 23.79
C ASP A 100 -5.74 26.99 25.21
N PHE A 101 -5.25 25.89 25.77
CA PHE A 101 -5.48 25.51 27.15
C PHE A 101 -4.91 26.62 28.02
N ARG A 102 -5.80 27.53 28.43
CA ARG A 102 -5.63 28.53 29.48
C ARG A 102 -4.50 28.17 30.44
N GLU A 103 -3.32 28.74 30.24
CA GLU A 103 -2.42 29.02 31.35
C GLU A 103 -3.09 30.10 32.19
N ARG A 104 -3.82 29.67 33.22
CA ARG A 104 -4.29 30.56 34.29
C ARG A 104 -3.05 31.26 34.86
N PRO A 105 -3.00 32.61 34.90
CA PRO A 105 -1.95 33.28 35.64
C PRO A 105 -2.21 33.08 37.14
N VAL A 106 -1.25 32.47 37.82
CA VAL A 106 -1.04 32.63 39.27
C VAL A 106 -0.08 33.79 39.46
#